data_AF-W0UD59-F1
#
_entry.id   AF-W0UD59-F1
#
_cell.length_a   1.000
_cell.length_b   1.000
_cell.length_c   1.000
_cell.angle_alpha   90.00
_cell.angle_beta   90.00
_cell.angle_gamma   90.00
#
_symmetry.space_group_name_H-M   'P 1'
#
loop_
_entity.id
_entity.type
_entity.pdbx_description
1 polymer ?
#
loop_
_entity_poly.entity_id
_entity_poly.type
_entity_poly.pdbx_seq_one_letter_code
_entity_poly.pdbx_strand_id
1 'polypeptide(L)'
;IAMDPPKHDAQRKVVSPIVAPANLAKLEGTIRERAGKILDSLPVSETFNWVDRVSIELTTQMLATLFDFPWEERRKLTRWSDVATSEEAFKTPEGEAAREAELLECAAYFTELWNQRVNATEPGGDLITMLAQGESTKNMSPAEYLGNVILLIVGGNDSTR
;
A
#
# COMPACT_ATOMS: atom_id res chain seq x y z
N ILE A 1 4.58 10.22 -8.96
CA ILE A 1 4.75 9.97 -10.41
C ILE A 1 3.72 10.81 -11.14
N ALA A 2 4.17 11.86 -11.81
CA ALA A 2 3.36 12.57 -12.79
C ALA A 2 3.72 11.98 -14.16
N MET A 3 3.06 10.87 -14.53
CA MET A 3 3.08 10.39 -15.91
C MET A 3 1.93 11.06 -16.65
N ASP A 4 2.24 11.72 -17.77
CA ASP A 4 1.20 12.35 -18.60
C ASP A 4 0.31 11.29 -19.27
N PRO A 5 -0.97 11.61 -19.55
CA PRO A 5 -1.81 10.80 -20.43
C PRO A 5 -1.10 10.51 -21.77
N PRO A 6 -1.32 9.34 -22.41
CA PRO A 6 -2.37 8.36 -22.15
C PRO A 6 -1.95 7.17 -21.26
N LYS A 7 -0.67 7.06 -20.89
CA LYS A 7 -0.12 5.87 -20.21
C LYS A 7 -0.68 5.71 -18.79
N HIS A 8 -0.78 6.81 -18.06
CA HIS A 8 -1.32 6.84 -16.71
C HIS A 8 -2.79 6.37 -16.64
N ASP A 9 -3.63 6.78 -17.60
CA ASP A 9 -5.05 6.39 -17.60
C ASP A 9 -5.24 4.88 -17.80
N ALA A 10 -4.43 4.27 -18.67
CA ALA A 10 -4.45 2.83 -18.89
C ALA A 10 -4.05 2.06 -17.62
N GLN A 11 -2.98 2.50 -16.94
CA GLN A 11 -2.53 1.86 -15.69
C GLN A 11 -3.51 2.06 -14.54
N ARG A 12 -4.06 3.25 -14.39
CA ARG A 12 -5.11 3.53 -13.40
C ARG A 12 -6.33 2.64 -13.63
N LYS A 13 -6.71 2.40 -14.88
CA LYS A 13 -7.83 1.52 -15.23
C LYS A 13 -7.59 0.08 -14.79
N VAL A 14 -6.35 -0.41 -14.80
CA VAL A 14 -6.02 -1.76 -14.31
C VAL A 14 -6.41 -1.94 -12.85
N VAL A 15 -6.11 -0.97 -11.99
CA VAL A 15 -6.32 -1.07 -10.52
C VAL A 15 -7.67 -0.52 -10.04
N SER A 16 -8.35 0.29 -10.86
CA SER A 16 -9.65 0.90 -10.53
C SER A 16 -10.74 -0.08 -10.06
N PRO A 17 -10.82 -1.34 -10.54
CA PRO A 17 -11.84 -2.28 -10.07
C PRO A 17 -11.79 -2.55 -8.57
N ILE A 18 -10.63 -2.40 -7.90
CA ILE A 18 -10.54 -2.71 -6.47
C ILE A 18 -11.41 -1.79 -5.60
N VAL A 19 -11.66 -0.56 -6.08
CA VAL A 19 -12.54 0.43 -5.44
C VAL A 19 -13.94 0.48 -6.06
N ALA A 20 -14.29 -0.48 -6.92
CA ALA A 20 -15.64 -0.55 -7.48
C ALA A 20 -16.67 -0.81 -6.36
N PRO A 21 -17.92 -0.31 -6.50
CA PRO A 21 -18.94 -0.44 -5.46
C PRO A 21 -19.14 -1.87 -4.94
N ALA A 22 -19.09 -2.87 -5.83
CA ALA A 22 -19.21 -4.28 -5.46
C ALA A 22 -18.05 -4.79 -4.59
N ASN A 23 -16.82 -4.29 -4.80
CA ASN A 23 -15.67 -4.65 -3.98
C ASN A 23 -15.67 -3.88 -2.65
N LEU A 24 -16.08 -2.60 -2.65
CA LEU A 24 -16.28 -1.84 -1.41
C LEU A 24 -17.33 -2.50 -0.50
N ALA A 25 -18.44 -2.98 -1.06
CA ALA A 25 -19.47 -3.69 -0.30
C ALA A 25 -18.94 -4.97 0.36
N LYS A 26 -18.00 -5.68 -0.28
CA LYS A 26 -17.34 -6.85 0.31
C LYS A 26 -16.37 -6.47 1.44
N LEU A 27 -15.73 -5.30 1.34
CA LEU A 27 -14.80 -4.80 2.34
C LEU A 27 -15.50 -4.19 3.56
N GLU A 28 -16.76 -3.74 3.44
CA GLU A 28 -17.50 -3.08 4.51
C GLU A 28 -17.53 -3.90 5.80
N GLY A 29 -17.85 -5.20 5.71
CA GLY A 29 -17.90 -6.10 6.86
C GLY A 29 -16.54 -6.19 7.57
N THR A 30 -15.47 -6.38 6.80
CA THR A 30 -14.10 -6.44 7.31
C THR A 30 -13.66 -5.13 7.96
N ILE A 31 -13.97 -3.98 7.33
CA ILE A 31 -13.66 -2.65 7.89
C ILE A 31 -14.37 -2.46 9.22
N ARG A 32 -15.67 -2.78 9.27
CA ARG A 32 -16.51 -2.65 10.47
C ARG A 32 -15.98 -3.52 11.62
N GLU A 33 -15.64 -4.77 11.33
CA GLU A 33 -15.06 -5.68 12.34
C GLU A 33 -13.74 -5.14 12.89
N ARG A 34 -12.84 -4.70 12.01
CA ARG A 34 -11.52 -4.18 12.40
C ARG A 34 -11.63 -2.90 13.20
N ALA A 35 -12.46 -1.96 12.74
CA ALA A 35 -12.71 -0.71 13.47
C ALA A 35 -13.28 -0.99 14.87
N GLY A 36 -14.22 -1.93 14.99
CA GLY A 36 -14.74 -2.39 16.27
C GLY A 36 -13.63 -2.91 17.19
N LYS A 37 -12.84 -3.88 16.72
CA LYS A 37 -11.72 -4.45 17.48
C LYS A 37 -10.69 -3.41 17.91
N ILE A 38 -10.37 -2.45 17.04
CA ILE A 38 -9.45 -1.37 17.38
C ILE A 38 -10.02 -0.55 18.52
N LEU A 39 -11.27 -0.08 18.39
CA LEU A 39 -11.93 0.76 19.39
C LEU A 39 -12.11 0.02 20.73
N ASP A 40 -12.47 -1.26 20.70
CA ASP A 40 -12.62 -2.11 21.89
C ASP A 40 -11.30 -2.34 22.64
N SER A 41 -10.16 -2.17 21.95
CA SER A 41 -8.81 -2.34 22.53
C SER A 41 -8.22 -1.07 23.15
N LEU A 42 -8.88 0.08 22.99
CA LEU A 42 -8.36 1.36 23.46
C LEU A 42 -8.47 1.47 24.99
N PRO A 43 -7.47 2.09 25.66
CA PRO A 43 -7.53 2.26 27.10
C PRO A 43 -8.64 3.26 27.48
N VAL A 44 -9.34 2.98 28.57
CA VAL A 44 -10.40 3.84 29.11
C VAL A 44 -9.82 4.73 30.20
N SER A 45 -10.10 6.04 30.13
CA SER A 45 -9.60 7.02 31.10
C SER A 45 -8.08 7.22 31.13
N GLU A 46 -7.39 6.80 30.07
CA GLU A 46 -5.96 7.08 29.86
C GLU A 46 -5.75 7.82 28.54
N THR A 47 -4.71 8.67 28.50
CA THR A 47 -4.31 9.34 27.27
C THR A 47 -3.55 8.37 26.37
N PHE A 48 -3.90 8.34 25.09
CA PHE A 48 -3.16 7.59 24.07
C PHE A 48 -3.05 8.40 22.78
N ASN A 49 -2.13 7.98 21.89
CA ASN A 49 -1.99 8.57 20.57
C ASN A 49 -3.04 7.98 19.62
N TRP A 50 -4.07 8.78 19.29
CA TRP A 50 -5.14 8.39 18.35
C TRP A 50 -4.60 8.07 16.95
N VAL A 51 -3.63 8.85 16.47
CA VAL A 51 -3.07 8.67 15.13
C VAL A 51 -2.42 7.29 15.01
N ASP A 52 -1.64 6.88 16.01
CA ASP A 52 -0.97 5.57 15.98
C ASP A 52 -1.92 4.39 16.21
N ARG A 53 -2.79 4.50 17.22
CA ARG A 53 -3.65 3.38 17.65
C ARG A 53 -4.93 3.22 16.84
N VAL A 54 -5.37 4.26 16.13
CA VAL A 54 -6.63 4.22 15.36
C VAL A 54 -6.40 4.51 13.88
N SER A 55 -5.94 5.72 13.54
CA SER A 55 -5.81 6.12 12.13
C SER A 55 -4.86 5.18 11.38
N ILE A 56 -3.60 5.10 11.81
CA ILE A 56 -2.58 4.28 11.16
C ILE A 56 -2.94 2.80 11.25
N GLU A 57 -3.44 2.32 12.40
CA GLU A 57 -3.75 0.91 12.54
C GLU A 57 -4.84 0.46 11.56
N LEU A 58 -5.95 1.21 11.46
CA LEU A 58 -7.03 0.88 10.54
C LEU A 58 -6.59 0.97 9.07
N THR A 59 -5.94 2.06 8.67
CA THR A 59 -5.52 2.24 7.27
C THR A 59 -4.49 1.20 6.85
N THR A 60 -3.54 0.86 7.73
CA THR A 60 -2.49 -0.12 7.46
C THR A 60 -3.07 -1.53 7.31
N GLN A 61 -4.06 -1.90 8.13
CA GLN A 61 -4.78 -3.17 7.98
C GLN A 61 -5.52 -3.23 6.63
N MET A 62 -6.09 -2.11 6.16
CA MET A 62 -6.76 -2.06 4.87
C MET A 62 -5.78 -2.15 3.70
N LEU A 63 -4.66 -1.43 3.74
CA LEU A 63 -3.61 -1.56 2.72
C LEU A 63 -3.07 -2.98 2.65
N ALA A 64 -2.80 -3.62 3.79
CA ALA A 64 -2.37 -5.01 3.80
C ALA A 64 -3.38 -5.95 3.12
N THR A 65 -4.68 -5.65 3.23
CA THR A 65 -5.72 -6.44 2.55
C THR A 65 -5.74 -6.16 1.05
N LEU A 66 -5.62 -4.90 0.64
CA LEU A 66 -5.63 -4.51 -0.78
C LEU A 66 -4.42 -5.04 -1.54
N PHE A 67 -3.26 -5.18 -0.87
CA PHE A 67 -2.03 -5.73 -1.45
C PHE A 67 -1.84 -7.23 -1.22
N ASP A 68 -2.73 -7.87 -0.45
CA ASP A 68 -2.52 -9.21 0.12
C ASP A 68 -1.11 -9.33 0.74
N PHE A 69 -0.76 -8.34 1.55
CA PHE A 69 0.55 -8.19 2.19
C PHE A 69 0.62 -9.01 3.50
N PRO A 70 1.77 -9.61 3.84
CA PRO A 70 1.92 -10.37 5.08
C PRO A 70 1.49 -9.57 6.32
N TRP A 71 0.50 -10.11 7.04
CA TRP A 71 -0.22 -9.36 8.09
C TRP A 71 0.68 -8.84 9.21
N GLU A 72 1.63 -9.66 9.65
CA GLU A 72 2.58 -9.30 10.71
C GLU A 72 3.56 -8.19 10.28
N GLU A 73 3.76 -8.04 8.98
CA GLU A 73 4.69 -7.06 8.41
C GLU A 73 4.00 -5.78 7.91
N ARG A 74 2.67 -5.69 8.02
CA ARG A 74 1.84 -4.59 7.44
C ARG A 74 2.34 -3.17 7.73
N ARG A 75 2.97 -2.94 8.89
CA ARG A 75 3.54 -1.63 9.27
C ARG A 75 4.70 -1.18 8.36
N LYS A 76 5.33 -2.09 7.59
CA LYS A 76 6.26 -1.74 6.51
C LYS A 76 5.61 -0.85 5.45
N LEU A 77 4.32 -1.06 5.14
CA LEU A 77 3.59 -0.24 4.17
C LEU A 77 3.54 1.22 4.62
N THR A 78 3.19 1.48 5.88
CA THR A 78 3.18 2.83 6.45
C THR A 78 4.58 3.42 6.46
N ARG A 79 5.59 2.63 6.85
CA ARG A 79 6.98 3.09 6.87
C ARG A 79 7.46 3.53 5.49
N TRP A 80 7.23 2.71 4.47
CA TRP A 80 7.60 3.06 3.10
C TRP A 80 6.79 4.24 2.54
N SER A 81 5.52 4.39 2.96
CA SER A 81 4.72 5.60 2.69
C SER A 81 5.41 6.85 3.23
N ASP A 82 5.75 6.85 4.52
CA ASP A 82 6.36 7.99 5.19
C ASP A 82 7.75 8.31 4.62
N VAL A 83 8.56 7.29 4.32
CA VAL A 83 9.88 7.44 3.68
C VAL A 83 9.77 8.04 2.27
N ALA A 84 8.74 7.67 1.53
CA ALA A 84 8.50 8.18 0.19
C ALA A 84 8.09 9.66 0.18
N THR A 85 7.34 10.11 1.20
CA THR A 85 6.75 11.47 1.25
C THR A 85 7.53 12.47 2.11
N SER A 86 8.33 12.01 3.07
CA SER A 86 8.98 12.88 4.07
C SER A 86 10.38 13.35 3.64
N GLU A 87 10.50 14.03 2.50
CA GLU A 87 11.80 14.53 2.01
C GLU A 87 12.55 15.39 3.05
N GLU A 88 11.82 16.12 3.89
CA GLU A 88 12.43 16.98 4.92
C GLU A 88 13.13 16.21 6.04
N ALA A 89 12.71 14.98 6.30
CA ALA A 89 13.29 14.12 7.34
C ALA A 89 14.66 13.55 6.94
N PHE A 90 15.04 13.64 5.65
CA PHE A 90 16.22 13.00 5.08
C PHE A 90 17.18 13.99 4.39
N LYS A 91 17.16 15.28 4.77
CA LYS A 91 17.96 16.35 4.14
C LYS A 91 19.48 16.26 4.33
N THR A 92 19.99 15.34 5.18
CA THR A 92 21.43 15.12 5.34
C THR A 92 21.91 14.01 4.38
N PRO A 93 23.19 13.98 3.97
CA PRO A 93 23.72 12.90 3.15
C PRO A 93 23.48 11.50 3.74
N GLU A 94 23.60 11.38 5.06
CA GLU A 94 23.33 10.12 5.78
C GLU A 94 21.84 9.77 5.76
N GLY A 95 20.97 10.78 5.87
CA GLY A 95 19.51 10.62 5.77
C GLY A 95 19.09 10.19 4.37
N GLU A 96 19.66 10.78 3.33
CA GLU A 96 19.41 10.42 1.94
C GLU A 96 19.81 8.97 1.66
N ALA A 97 21.00 8.55 2.10
CA ALA A 97 21.46 7.17 1.98
C ALA A 97 20.57 6.18 2.73
N ALA A 98 20.08 6.53 3.93
CA ALA A 98 19.14 5.70 4.68
C ALA A 98 17.79 5.57 3.97
N ARG A 99 17.27 6.68 3.42
CA ARG A 99 16.05 6.68 2.61
C ARG A 99 16.19 5.82 1.37
N GLU A 100 17.31 5.92 0.66
CA GLU A 100 17.59 5.06 -0.51
C GLU A 100 17.60 3.58 -0.13
N ALA A 101 18.26 3.22 0.98
CA ALA A 101 18.30 1.85 1.46
C ALA A 101 16.90 1.28 1.77
N GLU A 102 16.03 2.05 2.42
CA GLU A 102 14.66 1.61 2.71
C GLU A 102 13.77 1.49 1.46
N LEU A 103 13.94 2.39 0.49
CA LEU A 103 13.23 2.29 -0.79
C LEU A 103 13.73 1.11 -1.63
N LEU A 104 15.02 0.75 -1.53
CA LEU A 104 15.55 -0.47 -2.13
C LEU A 104 15.01 -1.73 -1.45
N GLU A 105 14.86 -1.73 -0.12
CA GLU A 105 14.18 -2.83 0.59
C GLU A 105 12.73 -2.99 0.12
N CYS A 106 11.99 -1.88 0.03
CA CYS A 106 10.64 -1.85 -0.52
C CYS A 106 10.60 -2.45 -1.93
N ALA A 107 11.52 -2.03 -2.80
CA ALA A 107 11.63 -2.52 -4.17
C ALA A 107 11.85 -4.03 -4.24
N ALA A 108 12.79 -4.54 -3.44
CA ALA A 108 13.09 -5.96 -3.38
C ALA A 108 11.88 -6.77 -2.88
N TYR A 109 11.22 -6.30 -1.82
CA TYR A 109 10.07 -6.98 -1.23
C TYR A 109 8.89 -7.04 -2.21
N PHE A 110 8.55 -5.94 -2.86
CA PHE A 110 7.45 -5.92 -3.84
C PHE A 110 7.80 -6.66 -5.14
N THR A 111 9.07 -6.79 -5.49
CA THR A 111 9.52 -7.66 -6.60
C THR A 111 9.29 -9.13 -6.24
N GLU A 112 9.60 -9.52 -5.01
CA GLU A 112 9.32 -10.88 -4.54
C GLU A 112 7.81 -11.18 -4.55
N LEU A 113 6.99 -10.28 -4.02
CA LEU A 113 5.53 -10.42 -4.08
C LEU A 113 5.02 -10.51 -5.53
N TRP A 114 5.55 -9.68 -6.44
CA TRP A 114 5.22 -9.77 -7.86
C TRP A 114 5.53 -11.15 -8.43
N ASN A 115 6.73 -11.67 -8.17
CA ASN A 115 7.15 -13.00 -8.61
C ASN A 115 6.23 -14.10 -8.06
N GLN A 116 5.77 -13.98 -6.82
CA GLN A 116 4.79 -14.90 -6.24
C GLN A 116 3.45 -14.83 -6.99
N ARG A 117 2.95 -13.63 -7.33
CA ARG A 117 1.66 -13.48 -8.04
C ARG A 117 1.69 -13.98 -9.47
N VAL A 118 2.77 -13.73 -10.22
CA VAL A 118 2.88 -14.21 -11.62
C VAL A 118 3.00 -15.73 -11.71
N ASN A 119 3.53 -16.38 -10.67
CA ASN A 119 3.69 -17.83 -10.60
C ASN A 119 2.54 -18.53 -9.85
N ALA A 120 1.55 -17.79 -9.34
CA ALA A 120 0.42 -18.36 -8.62
C ALA A 120 -0.52 -19.13 -9.57
N THR A 121 -0.90 -20.35 -9.16
CA THR A 121 -1.91 -21.15 -9.90
C THR A 121 -3.32 -20.61 -9.74
N GLU A 122 -3.60 -20.00 -8.59
CA GLU A 122 -4.87 -19.32 -8.26
C GLU A 122 -4.56 -17.89 -7.82
N PRO A 123 -4.43 -16.96 -8.79
CA PRO A 123 -4.08 -15.57 -8.48
C PRO A 123 -5.21 -14.86 -7.70
N GLY A 124 -4.80 -14.01 -6.75
CA GLY A 124 -5.71 -13.27 -5.88
C GLY A 124 -6.45 -12.10 -6.56
N GLY A 125 -7.27 -11.39 -5.79
CA GLY A 125 -7.94 -10.16 -6.22
C GLY A 125 -7.23 -8.88 -5.79
N ASP A 126 -5.95 -8.97 -5.42
CA ASP A 126 -5.16 -7.87 -4.85
C ASP A 126 -4.50 -6.98 -5.90
N LEU A 127 -4.04 -5.81 -5.48
CA LEU A 127 -3.40 -4.81 -6.35
C LEU A 127 -2.17 -5.34 -7.09
N ILE A 128 -1.36 -6.19 -6.45
CA ILE A 128 -0.14 -6.72 -7.06
C ILE A 128 -0.53 -7.67 -8.18
N THR A 129 -1.48 -8.57 -7.92
CA THR A 129 -2.02 -9.47 -8.94
C THR A 129 -2.65 -8.70 -10.11
N MET A 130 -3.42 -7.65 -9.83
CA MET A 130 -4.03 -6.80 -10.86
C MET A 130 -2.95 -6.15 -11.74
N LEU A 131 -1.89 -5.60 -11.15
CA LEU A 131 -0.77 -5.01 -11.90
C LEU A 131 0.02 -6.08 -12.69
N ALA A 132 0.24 -7.25 -12.10
CA ALA A 132 0.97 -8.37 -12.70
C ALA A 132 0.27 -8.94 -13.95
N GLN A 133 -1.06 -8.91 -13.98
CA GLN A 133 -1.86 -9.49 -15.05
C GLN A 133 -2.46 -8.46 -16.01
N GLY A 134 -2.46 -7.18 -15.64
CA GLY A 134 -3.02 -6.11 -16.46
C GLY A 134 -2.27 -5.91 -17.77
N GLU A 135 -3.00 -5.81 -18.89
CA GLU A 135 -2.40 -5.72 -20.23
C GLU A 135 -1.43 -4.53 -20.38
N SER A 136 -1.75 -3.40 -19.74
CA SER A 136 -0.93 -2.18 -19.76
C SER A 136 0.14 -2.12 -18.66
N THR A 137 0.23 -3.12 -17.80
CA THR A 137 1.08 -3.12 -16.59
C THR A 137 2.01 -4.34 -16.49
N LYS A 138 1.64 -5.48 -17.08
CA LYS A 138 2.39 -6.76 -16.99
C LYS A 138 3.84 -6.69 -17.50
N ASN A 139 4.15 -5.75 -18.38
CA ASN A 139 5.47 -5.54 -18.98
C ASN A 139 6.16 -4.26 -18.49
N MET A 140 5.73 -3.69 -17.36
CA MET A 140 6.39 -2.50 -16.78
C MET A 140 7.83 -2.80 -16.38
N SER A 141 8.68 -1.78 -16.46
CA SER A 141 10.00 -1.88 -15.86
C SER A 141 9.88 -1.97 -14.33
N PRO A 142 10.87 -2.57 -13.62
CA PRO A 142 10.86 -2.63 -12.16
C PRO A 142 10.70 -1.25 -11.51
N ALA A 143 11.34 -0.22 -12.07
CA ALA A 143 11.23 1.16 -11.58
C ALA A 143 9.81 1.73 -11.74
N GLU A 144 9.16 1.43 -12.86
CA GLU A 144 7.78 1.87 -13.10
C GLU A 144 6.78 1.16 -12.19
N TYR A 145 6.95 -0.16 -11.99
CA TYR A 145 6.16 -0.94 -11.06
C TYR A 145 6.31 -0.42 -9.62
N LEU A 146 7.53 -0.28 -9.12
CA LEU A 146 7.80 0.27 -7.78
C LEU A 146 7.15 1.64 -7.62
N GLY A 147 7.28 2.47 -8.65
CA GLY A 147 6.65 3.76 -8.71
C GLY A 147 5.13 3.73 -8.48
N ASN A 148 4.44 2.84 -9.19
CA ASN A 148 3.01 2.64 -9.06
C ASN A 148 2.62 2.08 -7.68
N VAL A 149 3.41 1.15 -7.13
CA VAL A 149 3.21 0.62 -5.78
C VAL A 149 3.31 1.74 -4.73
N ILE A 150 4.35 2.56 -4.79
CA ILE A 150 4.52 3.70 -3.86
C ILE A 150 3.35 4.66 -3.96
N LEU A 151 2.88 4.99 -5.18
CA LEU A 151 1.71 5.85 -5.37
C LEU A 151 0.45 5.28 -4.71
N LEU A 152 0.24 3.96 -4.83
CA LEU A 152 -0.91 3.27 -4.24
C LEU A 152 -0.83 3.21 -2.71
N ILE A 153 0.36 2.94 -2.16
CA ILE A 153 0.58 2.93 -0.70
C ILE A 153 0.34 4.34 -0.13
N VAL A 154 0.98 5.36 -0.70
CA VAL A 154 0.83 6.76 -0.25
C VAL A 154 -0.61 7.22 -0.41
N GLY A 155 -1.20 7.02 -1.58
CA GLY A 155 -2.57 7.45 -1.88
C GLY A 155 -3.61 6.77 -0.99
N GLY A 156 -3.43 5.49 -0.67
CA GLY A 156 -4.34 4.72 0.18
C GLY A 156 -4.09 4.87 1.69
N ASN A 157 -2.90 5.33 2.11
CA ASN A 157 -2.58 5.60 3.52
C ASN A 157 -2.85 7.05 3.92
N ASP A 158 -2.16 7.98 3.28
CA ASP A 158 -1.99 9.35 3.78
C ASP A 158 -3.24 10.21 3.62
N SER A 159 -4.10 9.90 2.64
CA SER A 159 -5.35 10.61 2.42
C SER A 159 -6.47 10.19 3.37
N THR A 160 -6.34 9.02 4.01
CA THR A 160 -7.36 8.40 4.85
C THR A 160 -7.02 8.46 6.35
N ARG A 161 -5.73 8.61 6.69
CA ARG A 161 -5.24 8.72 8.08
C ARG A 161 -5.64 10.03 8.76
#